data_AF-A0A9Q4H7B1-F1
#
_entry.id   AF-A0A9Q4H7B1-F1
#
_cell.length_a   1.000
_cell.length_b   1.000
_cell.length_c   1.000
_cell.angle_alpha   90.00
_cell.angle_beta   90.00
_cell.angle_gamma   90.00
#
_symmetry.space_group_name_H-M   'P 1'
#
loop_
_entity.id
_entity.type
_entity.pdbx_description
1 polymer ?
#
loop_
_entity_poly.entity_id
_entity_poly.type
_entity_poly.pdbx_seq_one_letter_code
_entity_poly.pdbx_strand_id
1 'polypeptide(L)'
;MATKEFQFPTEGKATYTGVAFDSHSQGTLTYNVDFAKKTGQGSIEGLEHIGRLTLDQGEIYKSASSGGMRARGRISADEWKNVRDTSGDYQLGFYGKNAEEIAGRATLSQSPYGAWDSEKSTYLAPVKSISDKVLSPDRHGMNSGKDSFDVGFGGTRGEIKK
;
A
#
# COMPACT_ATOMS: atom_id res chain seq x y z
N MET A 1 13.17 -1.77 17.20
CA MET A 1 13.54 -0.33 17.11
C MET A 1 13.61 0.08 15.65
N ALA A 2 13.27 1.32 15.29
CA ALA A 2 13.39 1.80 13.90
C ALA A 2 14.86 1.92 13.47
N THR A 3 15.19 1.46 12.25
CA THR A 3 16.53 1.55 11.69
C THR A 3 16.90 3.00 11.42
N LYS A 4 18.05 3.44 11.94
CA LYS A 4 18.58 4.79 11.68
C LYS A 4 19.36 4.82 10.38
N GLU A 5 19.53 6.00 9.80
CA GLU A 5 20.22 6.16 8.51
C GLU A 5 21.66 5.60 8.50
N PHE A 6 22.43 5.80 9.58
CA PHE A 6 23.79 5.27 9.69
C PHE A 6 23.85 3.73 9.83
N GLN A 7 22.70 3.10 10.08
CA GLN A 7 22.53 1.64 10.20
C GLN A 7 21.87 1.05 8.95
N PHE A 8 21.49 1.88 7.99
CA PHE A 8 20.78 1.43 6.80
C PHE A 8 21.80 0.95 5.76
N PRO A 9 21.59 -0.22 5.12
CA PRO A 9 22.48 -0.66 4.05
C PRO A 9 22.55 0.38 2.93
N THR A 10 23.74 0.55 2.36
CA THR A 10 24.01 1.54 1.31
C THR A 10 24.13 0.94 -0.09
N GLU A 11 24.18 -0.39 -0.19
CA GLU A 11 24.37 -1.11 -1.45
C GLU A 11 23.66 -2.48 -1.45
N GLY A 12 23.57 -3.07 -2.63
CA GLY A 12 22.92 -4.35 -2.86
C GLY A 12 21.40 -4.27 -2.88
N LYS A 13 20.78 -5.45 -2.99
CA LYS A 13 19.33 -5.63 -3.06
C LYS A 13 18.88 -6.72 -2.12
N ALA A 14 17.68 -6.60 -1.59
CA ALA A 14 17.08 -7.67 -0.81
C ALA A 14 15.57 -7.75 -1.01
N THR A 15 15.04 -8.93 -0.73
CA THR A 15 13.61 -9.22 -0.72
C THR A 15 13.15 -9.40 0.71
N TYR A 16 12.09 -8.69 1.08
CA TYR A 16 11.35 -8.87 2.32
C TYR A 16 10.14 -9.72 2.02
N THR A 17 9.90 -10.72 2.85
CA THR A 17 8.72 -11.59 2.76
C THR A 17 7.99 -11.59 4.08
N GLY A 18 6.68 -11.69 4.04
CA GLY A 18 5.89 -11.74 5.26
C GLY A 18 4.40 -11.77 5.00
N VAL A 19 3.64 -11.13 5.89
CA VAL A 19 2.17 -11.19 5.93
C VAL A 19 1.60 -9.82 5.62
N ALA A 20 0.51 -9.83 4.87
CA ALA A 20 -0.41 -8.72 4.74
C ALA A 20 -1.78 -9.12 5.30
N PHE A 21 -2.58 -8.17 5.74
CA PHE A 21 -3.89 -8.46 6.30
C PHE A 21 -4.81 -7.25 6.23
N ASP A 22 -6.10 -7.54 6.21
CA ASP A 22 -7.18 -6.58 6.43
C ASP A 22 -8.19 -7.18 7.42
N SER A 23 -9.40 -6.60 7.49
CA SER A 23 -10.45 -7.09 8.38
C SER A 23 -11.09 -8.42 7.97
N HIS A 24 -10.86 -8.89 6.74
CA HIS A 24 -11.50 -10.08 6.16
C HIS A 24 -10.52 -11.24 5.99
N SER A 25 -9.29 -10.96 5.56
CA SER A 25 -8.35 -12.01 5.15
C SER A 25 -6.89 -11.65 5.43
N GLN A 26 -6.06 -12.69 5.41
CA GLN A 26 -4.61 -12.56 5.40
C GLN A 26 -4.07 -12.95 4.03
N GLY A 27 -2.98 -12.31 3.65
CA GLY A 27 -2.25 -12.52 2.43
C GLY A 27 -0.75 -12.51 2.68
N THR A 28 0.02 -12.57 1.61
CA THR A 28 1.49 -12.58 1.66
C THR A 28 2.05 -11.29 1.10
N LEU A 29 3.11 -10.78 1.75
CA LEU A 29 3.89 -9.65 1.28
C LEU A 29 5.16 -10.15 0.59
N THR A 30 5.45 -9.60 -0.58
CA THR A 30 6.80 -9.62 -1.17
C THR A 30 7.21 -8.19 -1.50
N TYR A 31 8.29 -7.69 -0.91
CA TYR A 31 8.78 -6.32 -1.13
C TYR A 31 10.28 -6.32 -1.41
N ASN A 32 10.68 -5.79 -2.55
CA ASN A 32 12.06 -5.73 -3.00
C ASN A 32 12.63 -4.33 -2.77
N VAL A 33 13.85 -4.26 -2.25
CA VAL A 33 14.57 -3.02 -2.00
C VAL A 33 15.88 -3.02 -2.77
N ASP A 34 16.17 -1.89 -3.40
CA ASP A 34 17.49 -1.53 -3.92
C ASP A 34 18.07 -0.45 -2.99
N PHE A 35 19.07 -0.84 -2.20
CA PHE A 35 19.63 0.01 -1.16
C PHE A 35 20.47 1.16 -1.73
N ALA A 36 21.17 0.89 -2.85
CA ALA A 36 21.96 1.91 -3.54
C ALA A 36 21.07 2.99 -4.16
N LYS A 37 19.96 2.58 -4.77
CA LYS A 37 19.00 3.51 -5.37
C LYS A 37 18.05 4.13 -4.37
N LYS A 38 17.99 3.61 -3.14
CA LYS A 38 16.99 3.96 -2.12
C LYS A 38 15.57 3.87 -2.69
N THR A 39 15.28 2.77 -3.37
CA THR A 39 13.95 2.49 -3.93
C THR A 39 13.44 1.15 -3.44
N GLY A 40 12.12 1.00 -3.40
CA GLY A 40 11.49 -0.29 -3.17
C GLY A 40 10.15 -0.42 -3.87
N GLN A 41 9.74 -1.65 -4.14
CA GLN A 41 8.49 -2.02 -4.80
C GLN A 41 8.09 -3.42 -4.39
N GLY A 42 6.83 -3.80 -4.57
CA GLY A 42 6.39 -5.12 -4.16
C GLY A 42 5.01 -5.51 -4.62
N SER A 43 4.51 -6.57 -4.02
CA SER A 43 3.15 -7.05 -4.21
C SER A 43 2.61 -7.66 -2.95
N ILE A 44 1.28 -7.60 -2.82
CA ILE A 44 0.51 -8.34 -1.84
C ILE A 44 -0.44 -9.27 -2.58
N GLU A 45 -0.47 -10.53 -2.17
CA GLU A 45 -1.32 -11.57 -2.77
C GLU A 45 -2.13 -12.29 -1.68
N GLY A 46 -3.18 -13.02 -2.06
CA GLY A 46 -4.01 -13.80 -1.12
C GLY A 46 -5.17 -13.04 -0.46
N LEU A 47 -5.35 -11.75 -0.78
CA LEU A 47 -6.53 -10.98 -0.36
C LEU A 47 -7.65 -11.14 -1.40
N GLU A 48 -8.39 -12.26 -1.32
CA GLU A 48 -9.31 -12.73 -2.38
C GLU A 48 -10.32 -11.69 -2.89
N HIS A 49 -10.79 -10.81 -2.00
CA HIS A 49 -11.85 -9.83 -2.32
C HIS A 49 -11.36 -8.59 -3.09
N ILE A 50 -10.05 -8.30 -3.05
CA ILE A 50 -9.42 -7.17 -3.78
C ILE A 50 -8.35 -7.61 -4.79
N GLY A 51 -8.02 -8.90 -4.82
CA GLY A 51 -7.03 -9.48 -5.71
C GLY A 51 -5.60 -9.07 -5.36
N ARG A 52 -4.69 -9.26 -6.31
CA ARG A 52 -3.28 -8.88 -6.15
C ARG A 52 -3.18 -7.35 -6.07
N LEU A 53 -2.45 -6.88 -5.06
CA LEU A 53 -2.03 -5.49 -4.96
C LEU A 53 -0.60 -5.32 -5.47
N THR A 54 -0.38 -4.30 -6.28
CA THR A 54 0.95 -3.91 -6.75
C THR A 54 1.39 -2.65 -6.03
N LEU A 55 2.49 -2.75 -5.27
CA LEU A 55 3.15 -1.62 -4.62
C LEU A 55 4.19 -1.10 -5.61
N ASP A 56 3.87 0.02 -6.26
CA ASP A 56 4.75 0.63 -7.26
C ASP A 56 6.06 1.08 -6.64
N GLN A 57 7.08 1.28 -7.50
CA GLN A 57 8.38 1.75 -7.07
C GLN A 57 8.25 3.09 -6.33
N GLY A 58 8.56 3.05 -5.05
CA GLY A 58 8.56 4.17 -4.12
C GLY A 58 9.97 4.57 -3.71
N GLU A 59 10.06 5.73 -3.07
CA GLU A 59 11.30 6.26 -2.52
C GLU A 59 11.52 5.80 -1.08
N ILE A 60 12.79 5.60 -0.70
CA ILE A 60 13.24 5.33 0.65
C ILE A 60 13.92 6.58 1.20
N TYR A 61 13.47 7.04 2.38
CA TYR A 61 13.88 8.31 2.95
C TYR A 61 14.05 8.21 4.48
N LYS A 62 14.85 9.12 5.04
CA LYS A 62 14.91 9.32 6.49
C LYS A 62 13.74 10.19 6.92
N SER A 63 12.95 9.71 7.88
CA SER A 63 11.92 10.51 8.53
C SER A 63 12.55 11.66 9.32
N ALA A 64 12.16 12.90 9.04
CA ALA A 64 12.64 14.07 9.78
C ALA A 64 12.21 14.06 11.25
N SER A 65 11.05 13.49 11.57
CA SER A 65 10.51 13.45 12.94
C SER A 65 11.09 12.32 13.79
N SER A 66 11.27 11.13 13.23
CA SER A 66 11.72 9.95 13.99
C SER A 66 13.21 9.60 13.78
N GLY A 67 13.84 10.16 12.74
CA GLY A 67 15.17 9.77 12.25
C GLY A 67 15.24 8.34 11.73
N GLY A 68 14.13 7.60 11.69
CA GLY A 68 14.04 6.24 11.17
C GLY A 68 13.89 6.22 9.66
N MET A 69 14.41 5.18 9.03
CA MET A 69 14.25 4.95 7.59
C MET A 69 12.82 4.49 7.28
N ARG A 70 12.25 5.03 6.20
CA ARG A 70 10.89 4.76 5.74
C ARG A 70 10.86 4.60 4.22
N ALA A 71 9.78 4.04 3.69
CA ALA A 71 9.47 4.08 2.28
C ALA A 71 8.02 4.51 2.04
N ARG A 72 7.75 5.10 0.88
CA ARG A 72 6.39 5.40 0.42
C ARG A 72 6.27 5.30 -1.09
N GLY A 73 5.09 4.94 -1.58
CA GLY A 73 4.82 4.84 -3.01
C GLY A 73 3.33 4.75 -3.30
N ARG A 74 3.00 4.51 -4.58
CA ARG A 74 1.64 4.28 -5.04
C ARG A 74 1.29 2.80 -4.96
N ILE A 75 0.01 2.50 -4.83
CA ILE A 75 -0.50 1.13 -4.86
C ILE A 75 -1.72 1.03 -5.78
N SER A 76 -1.87 -0.11 -6.44
CA SER A 76 -3.02 -0.46 -7.26
C SER A 76 -3.51 -1.87 -6.96
N ALA A 77 -4.79 -2.13 -7.19
CA ALA A 77 -5.42 -3.43 -7.03
C ALA A 77 -5.91 -3.95 -8.38
N ASP A 78 -5.66 -5.23 -8.68
CA ASP A 78 -6.05 -5.83 -9.96
C ASP A 78 -7.57 -5.81 -10.18
N GLU A 79 -8.35 -6.06 -9.14
CA GLU A 79 -9.81 -6.04 -9.18
C GLU A 79 -10.40 -4.65 -9.44
N TRP A 80 -9.59 -3.60 -9.34
CA TRP A 80 -10.02 -2.20 -9.41
C TRP A 80 -9.55 -1.49 -10.68
N LYS A 81 -8.88 -2.19 -11.61
CA LYS A 81 -8.41 -1.61 -12.88
C LYS A 81 -9.50 -0.92 -13.71
N ASN A 82 -10.74 -1.40 -13.58
CA ASN A 82 -11.91 -0.84 -14.28
C ASN A 82 -12.82 0.00 -13.36
N VAL A 83 -12.39 0.26 -12.13
CA VAL A 83 -13.07 1.13 -11.18
C VAL A 83 -12.56 2.55 -11.40
N ARG A 84 -13.47 3.50 -11.64
CA ARG A 84 -13.11 4.90 -11.87
C ARG A 84 -12.71 5.58 -10.56
N ASP A 85 -11.84 6.57 -10.69
CA ASP A 85 -11.48 7.51 -9.63
C ASP A 85 -10.91 6.83 -8.37
N THR A 86 -10.18 5.72 -8.56
CA THR A 86 -9.45 5.04 -7.50
C THR A 86 -8.02 5.57 -7.40
N SER A 87 -7.55 5.73 -6.17
CA SER A 87 -6.17 6.07 -5.86
C SER A 87 -5.70 5.27 -4.66
N GLY A 88 -4.41 4.99 -4.57
CA GLY A 88 -3.85 4.43 -3.36
C GLY A 88 -2.40 4.83 -3.13
N ASP A 89 -2.01 4.82 -1.86
CA ASP A 89 -0.64 4.97 -1.42
C ASP A 89 -0.28 3.93 -0.36
N TYR A 90 1.01 3.67 -0.21
CA TYR A 90 1.53 2.87 0.88
C TYR A 90 2.67 3.60 1.57
N GLN A 91 2.85 3.29 2.86
CA GLN A 91 3.97 3.75 3.66
C GLN A 91 4.45 2.62 4.57
N LEU A 92 5.76 2.52 4.75
CA LEU A 92 6.37 1.56 5.66
C LEU A 92 7.57 2.14 6.40
N GLY A 93 7.93 1.52 7.51
CA GLY A 93 9.17 1.77 8.25
C GLY A 93 10.11 0.57 8.16
N PHE A 94 11.41 0.83 8.28
CA PHE A 94 12.44 -0.19 8.44
C PHE A 94 12.84 -0.32 9.92
N TYR A 95 13.09 -1.54 10.37
CA TYR A 95 13.37 -1.88 11.75
C TYR A 95 14.57 -2.81 11.88
N GLY A 96 15.22 -2.73 13.04
CA GLY A 96 16.45 -3.45 13.37
C GLY A 96 17.73 -2.68 13.03
N LYS A 97 18.89 -3.29 13.27
CA LYS A 97 20.22 -2.64 13.17
C LYS A 97 20.77 -2.61 11.74
N ASN A 98 20.07 -3.25 10.80
CA ASN A 98 20.49 -3.38 9.40
C ASN A 98 19.29 -3.58 8.47
N ALA A 99 18.18 -2.89 8.77
CA ALA A 99 16.90 -2.99 8.06
C ALA A 99 16.45 -4.46 7.87
N GLU A 100 16.43 -5.22 8.96
CA GLU A 100 16.05 -6.63 8.95
C GLU A 100 14.54 -6.84 8.78
N GLU A 101 13.75 -5.84 9.16
CA GLU A 101 12.29 -5.91 9.23
C GLU A 101 11.63 -4.70 8.58
N ILE A 102 10.43 -4.90 8.03
CA ILE A 102 9.51 -3.85 7.59
C ILE A 102 8.14 -4.04 8.21
N ALA A 103 7.46 -2.92 8.46
CA ALA A 103 6.04 -2.89 8.77
C ALA A 103 5.43 -1.61 8.18
N GLY A 104 4.21 -1.72 7.67
CA GLY A 104 3.56 -0.64 6.94
C GLY A 104 2.06 -0.82 6.77
N ARG A 105 1.50 0.15 6.06
CA ARG A 105 0.09 0.19 5.68
C ARG A 105 -0.04 0.71 4.26
N ALA A 106 -0.94 0.11 3.51
CA ALA A 106 -1.46 0.64 2.27
C ALA A 106 -2.89 1.13 2.47
N THR A 107 -3.23 2.23 1.81
CA THR A 107 -4.57 2.79 1.81
C THR A 107 -4.98 2.95 0.35
N LEU A 108 -6.13 2.38 0.00
CA LEU A 108 -6.76 2.60 -1.29
C LEU A 108 -8.10 3.30 -1.08
N SER A 109 -8.48 4.18 -2.00
CA SER A 109 -9.69 4.98 -1.90
C SER A 109 -10.34 5.22 -3.25
N GLN A 110 -11.65 5.34 -3.28
CA GLN A 110 -12.44 5.79 -4.43
C GLN A 110 -13.11 7.13 -4.11
N SER A 111 -13.14 8.03 -5.09
CA SER A 111 -13.96 9.23 -5.00
C SER A 111 -15.44 8.85 -4.92
N PRO A 112 -16.23 9.42 -3.99
CA PRO A 112 -17.66 9.17 -3.92
C PRO A 112 -18.42 9.78 -5.13
N TYR A 113 -17.76 10.70 -5.85
CA TYR A 113 -18.24 11.30 -7.08
C TYR A 113 -17.49 10.68 -8.26
N GLY A 114 -18.21 10.11 -9.23
CA GLY A 114 -17.60 9.71 -10.51
C GLY A 114 -17.36 10.91 -11.41
N ALA A 115 -17.17 10.69 -12.72
CA ALA A 115 -16.89 11.76 -13.67
C ALA A 115 -17.99 12.84 -13.69
N TRP A 116 -17.60 14.11 -13.76
CA TRP A 116 -18.54 15.21 -13.99
C TRP A 116 -19.11 15.12 -15.42
N ASP A 117 -20.43 15.00 -15.51
CA ASP A 117 -21.18 15.11 -16.76
C ASP A 117 -21.53 16.58 -16.98
N SER A 118 -20.83 17.22 -17.93
CA SER A 118 -21.03 18.63 -18.26
C SER A 118 -22.36 18.92 -18.95
N GLU A 119 -22.98 17.94 -19.61
CA GLU A 119 -24.28 18.11 -20.24
C GLU A 119 -25.42 18.03 -19.21
N LYS A 120 -25.27 17.15 -18.22
CA LYS A 120 -26.27 16.97 -17.16
C LYS A 120 -26.00 17.78 -15.89
N SER A 121 -24.87 18.49 -15.84
CA SER A 121 -24.39 19.25 -14.67
C SER A 121 -24.44 18.42 -13.38
N THR A 122 -24.06 17.14 -13.46
CA THR A 122 -24.11 16.21 -12.34
C THR A 122 -22.92 15.26 -12.37
N TYR A 123 -22.58 14.70 -11.21
CA TYR A 123 -21.59 13.63 -11.14
C TYR A 123 -22.24 12.31 -11.52
N LEU A 124 -21.60 11.56 -12.41
CA LEU A 124 -21.99 10.19 -12.67
C LEU A 124 -21.66 9.35 -11.44
N ALA A 125 -22.59 8.50 -11.00
CA ALA A 125 -22.28 7.50 -9.99
C ALA A 125 -21.18 6.54 -10.54
N PRO A 126 -20.24 6.08 -9.70
CA PRO A 126 -19.30 5.05 -10.12
C PRO A 126 -20.06 3.78 -10.55
N VAL A 127 -19.64 3.18 -11.66
CA VAL A 127 -20.26 1.97 -12.23
C VAL A 127 -20.08 0.75 -11.33
N LYS A 128 -19.10 0.80 -10.41
CA LYS A 128 -18.77 -0.23 -9.42
C LYS A 128 -18.16 0.44 -8.19
N SER A 129 -18.67 0.15 -6.99
CA SER A 129 -18.14 0.71 -5.76
C SER A 129 -17.09 -0.22 -5.13
N ILE A 130 -16.04 0.34 -4.52
CA ILE A 130 -15.14 -0.42 -3.64
C ILE A 130 -15.94 -1.04 -2.49
N SER A 131 -16.94 -0.32 -1.96
CA SER A 131 -17.74 -0.81 -0.82
C SER A 131 -18.44 -2.13 -1.10
N ASP A 132 -18.91 -2.37 -2.33
CA ASP A 132 -19.53 -3.64 -2.74
C ASP A 132 -18.58 -4.85 -2.63
N LYS A 133 -17.27 -4.62 -2.71
CA LYS A 133 -16.24 -5.66 -2.66
C LYS A 133 -15.60 -5.80 -1.29
N VAL A 134 -15.63 -4.76 -0.47
CA VAL A 134 -14.66 -4.60 0.63
C VAL A 134 -15.29 -4.16 1.95
N LEU A 135 -16.50 -3.59 1.96
CA LEU A 135 -17.19 -3.22 3.19
C LEU A 135 -18.35 -4.18 3.44
N SER A 136 -18.54 -4.61 4.69
CA SER A 136 -19.72 -5.38 5.08
C SER A 136 -21.00 -4.56 4.78
N PRO A 137 -22.08 -5.19 4.28
CA PRO A 137 -23.30 -4.50 3.84
C PRO A 137 -24.03 -3.71 4.94
N ASP A 138 -23.70 -3.92 6.22
CA ASP A 138 -24.40 -3.32 7.37
C ASP A 138 -24.11 -1.83 7.61
N ARG A 139 -23.28 -1.17 6.79
CA ARG A 139 -23.11 0.30 6.86
C ARG A 139 -24.12 1.00 5.95
N HIS A 140 -25.38 0.98 6.37
CA HIS A 140 -26.43 1.91 5.92
C HIS A 140 -26.19 3.32 6.49
N GLY A 141 -25.05 3.92 6.15
CA GLY A 141 -24.77 5.32 6.43
C GLY A 141 -24.51 6.04 5.12
N MET A 142 -25.36 7.01 4.77
CA MET A 142 -25.07 7.98 3.72
C MET A 142 -23.81 8.76 4.13
N ASN A 143 -22.64 8.20 3.87
CA ASN A 143 -21.39 8.87 4.17
C ASN A 143 -20.91 9.52 2.89
N SER A 144 -21.02 10.84 2.82
CA SER A 144 -20.48 11.70 1.76
C SER A 144 -18.93 11.74 1.75
N GLY A 145 -18.28 10.72 2.30
CA GLY A 145 -16.84 10.59 2.44
C GLY A 145 -16.27 9.63 1.41
N LYS A 146 -14.98 9.77 1.10
CA LYS A 146 -14.26 8.82 0.24
C LYS A 146 -14.36 7.41 0.83
N ASP A 147 -14.82 6.44 0.03
CA ASP A 147 -14.72 5.04 0.40
C ASP A 147 -13.22 4.70 0.41
N SER A 148 -12.71 4.30 1.57
CA SER A 148 -11.30 3.96 1.76
C SER A 148 -11.15 2.65 2.49
N PHE A 149 -10.05 1.97 2.18
CA PHE A 149 -9.74 0.65 2.68
C PHE A 149 -8.25 0.55 2.97
N ASP A 150 -7.91 -0.05 4.12
CA ASP A 150 -6.56 -0.18 4.63
C ASP A 150 -6.11 -1.64 4.63
N VAL A 151 -4.85 -1.87 4.22
CA VAL A 151 -4.14 -3.14 4.35
C VAL A 151 -2.91 -2.95 5.22
N GLY A 152 -2.83 -3.67 6.33
CA GLY A 152 -1.62 -3.76 7.14
C GLY A 152 -0.67 -4.79 6.54
N PHE A 153 0.64 -4.55 6.62
CA PHE A 153 1.62 -5.53 6.18
C PHE A 153 2.95 -5.43 6.94
N GLY A 154 3.69 -6.53 6.96
CA GLY A 154 5.04 -6.57 7.52
C GLY A 154 5.80 -7.82 7.10
N GLY A 155 7.11 -7.81 7.27
CA GLY A 155 7.96 -8.93 6.85
C GLY A 155 9.43 -8.76 7.19
N THR A 156 10.18 -9.84 7.02
CA THR A 156 11.62 -9.90 7.28
C THR A 156 12.40 -10.01 5.98
N ARG A 157 13.59 -9.41 5.97
CA ARG A 157 14.52 -9.41 4.84
C ARG A 157 15.25 -10.75 4.72
N GLY A 158 15.38 -11.26 3.49
CA GLY A 158 16.38 -12.28 3.14
C GLY A 158 17.81 -11.71 3.09
N GLU A 159 18.77 -12.44 2.53
CA GLU A 159 20.14 -11.92 2.38
C GLU A 159 20.22 -10.70 1.43
N ILE A 160 21.17 -9.80 1.70
CA ILE A 160 21.51 -8.72 0.76
C ILE A 160 22.42 -9.29 -0.32
N LYS A 161 21.97 -9.22 -1.57
CA LYS A 161 22.72 -9.61 -2.76
C LYS A 161 23.40 -8.38 -3.35
N LYS A 162 24.72 -8.45 -3.53
CA LYS A 162 25.54 -7.38 -4.10
C LYS A 162 25.77 -7.60 -5.58
#